data_AF-A0A382BV69-F1
#
_entry.id   AF-A0A382BV69-F1
#
_cell.length_a   1.000
_cell.length_b   1.000
_cell.length_c   1.000
_cell.angle_alpha   90.00
_cell.angle_beta   90.00
_cell.angle_gamma   90.00
#
_symmetry.space_group_name_H-M   'P 1'
#
loop_
_entity.id
_entity.type
_entity.pdbx_description
1 polymer ?
#
loop_
_entity_poly.entity_id
_entity_poly.type
_entity_poly.pdbx_seq_one_letter_code
_entity_poly.pdbx_strand_id
1 'polypeptide(L)'
;MRIVPASSPPRRSTPVSYWSDLDGDQFTVRRARNTIGGSILEGPPKSDRGLRTVPIDATLAGLLRDWWIEQVDLLARADLGPQYVFTNSVLAPWDPDGITRFWREDATRAVTEGLVSRYMRLHDARHWYATQLVAAGTDLNTVADQLGHSTPAFTLAVYGHSDAARARAAADAVGAVLWG
;
A
#
# COMPACT_ATOMS: atom_id res chain seq x y z
N MET A 1 -3.66 30.62 18.57
CA MET A 1 -2.35 30.43 17.93
C MET A 1 -1.65 29.25 18.62
N ARG A 2 -1.86 28.02 18.12
CA ARG A 2 -1.35 26.79 18.75
C ARG A 2 0.03 26.48 18.14
N ILE A 3 1.06 26.71 18.93
CA ILE A 3 2.44 26.34 18.63
C ILE A 3 2.52 24.81 18.74
N VAL A 4 2.78 24.13 17.63
CA VAL A 4 3.12 22.69 17.61
C VAL A 4 4.61 22.60 17.92
N PRO A 5 5.04 21.99 19.04
CA PRO A 5 6.46 21.84 19.32
C PRO A 5 7.07 20.86 18.33
N ALA A 6 8.13 21.32 17.66
CA ALA A 6 9.01 20.51 16.83
C ALA A 6 9.78 19.52 17.70
N SER A 7 9.40 18.23 17.62
CA SER A 7 10.20 17.00 17.81
C SER A 7 9.29 15.86 18.30
N SER A 8 8.33 15.44 17.45
CA SER A 8 7.75 14.11 17.66
C SER A 8 8.83 13.06 17.34
N PRO A 9 9.03 12.04 18.20
CA PRO A 9 9.91 10.90 17.86
C PRO A 9 9.46 10.27 16.54
N PRO A 10 10.32 9.54 15.81
CA PRO A 10 9.97 8.99 14.50
C PRO A 10 8.70 8.14 14.59
N ARG A 11 7.58 8.69 14.10
CA ARG A 11 6.27 8.03 14.09
C ARG A 11 6.22 7.12 12.87
N ARG A 12 6.53 5.83 13.04
CA ARG A 12 6.21 4.81 12.02
C ARG A 12 4.72 4.52 12.04
N SER A 13 4.15 4.40 10.84
CA SER A 13 2.71 4.24 10.61
C SER A 13 2.51 3.10 9.63
N THR A 14 1.65 2.16 9.96
CA THR A 14 1.29 1.05 9.09
C THR A 14 -0.22 1.08 8.87
N PRO A 15 -0.71 1.03 7.62
CA PRO A 15 -2.13 0.91 7.35
C PRO A 15 -2.70 -0.32 8.05
N VAL A 16 -3.89 -0.17 8.60
CA VAL A 16 -4.62 -1.29 9.19
C VAL A 16 -6.00 -1.31 8.56
N SER A 17 -6.46 -2.52 8.22
CA SER A 17 -7.66 -2.70 7.41
C SER A 17 -8.51 -3.80 7.99
N TYR A 18 -9.81 -3.59 7.96
CA TYR A 18 -10.83 -4.53 8.39
C TYR A 18 -11.50 -5.12 7.16
N TRP A 19 -12.17 -6.26 7.30
CA TRP A 19 -12.94 -6.83 6.19
C TRP A 19 -14.04 -5.89 5.68
N SER A 20 -14.57 -5.01 6.54
CA SER A 20 -15.50 -3.94 6.15
C SER A 20 -14.90 -2.87 5.24
N ASP A 21 -13.57 -2.86 5.06
CA ASP A 21 -12.88 -1.94 4.16
C ASP A 21 -12.81 -2.46 2.71
N LEU A 22 -13.26 -3.69 2.48
CA LEU A 22 -13.39 -4.31 1.16
C LEU A 22 -14.84 -4.23 0.67
N ASP A 23 -15.02 -3.74 -0.54
CA ASP A 23 -16.31 -3.73 -1.25
C ASP A 23 -16.08 -4.15 -2.70
N GLY A 24 -16.36 -5.42 -3.01
CA GLY A 24 -16.13 -5.99 -4.34
C GLY A 24 -14.67 -5.88 -4.79
N ASP A 25 -14.44 -5.02 -5.79
CA ASP A 25 -13.14 -4.72 -6.38
C ASP A 25 -12.49 -3.46 -5.81
N GLN A 26 -12.96 -2.97 -4.66
CA GLN A 26 -12.42 -1.77 -4.01
C GLN A 26 -11.92 -2.06 -2.60
N PHE A 27 -10.73 -1.51 -2.29
CA PHE A 27 -10.13 -1.55 -0.97
C PHE A 27 -9.96 -0.14 -0.41
N THR A 28 -10.60 0.17 0.72
CA THR A 28 -10.56 1.49 1.33
C THR A 28 -9.60 1.54 2.51
N VAL A 29 -8.49 2.27 2.38
CA VAL A 29 -7.59 2.53 3.50
C VAL A 29 -8.22 3.60 4.39
N ARG A 30 -8.72 3.22 5.57
CA ARG A 30 -9.38 4.15 6.51
C ARG A 30 -8.59 4.45 7.78
N ARG A 31 -7.63 3.60 8.13
CA ARG A 31 -6.98 3.57 9.44
C ARG A 31 -5.50 3.25 9.33
N ALA A 32 -4.75 3.66 10.35
CA ALA A 32 -3.36 3.27 10.51
C ALA A 32 -3.02 3.06 12.00
N ARG A 33 -2.09 2.15 12.26
CA ARG A 33 -1.48 1.96 13.58
C ARG A 33 -0.17 2.73 13.65
N ASN A 34 -0.03 3.54 14.70
CA ASN A 34 1.11 4.43 14.91
C ASN A 34 1.81 4.09 16.23
N THR A 35 3.13 4.01 16.19
CA THR A 35 3.94 3.90 17.41
C THR A 35 4.21 5.28 18.00
N ILE A 36 3.78 5.51 19.24
CA ILE A 36 3.88 6.79 19.94
C ILE A 36 4.34 6.50 21.37
N GLY A 37 5.57 6.90 21.71
CA GLY A 37 6.11 6.70 23.07
C GLY A 37 6.13 5.23 23.53
N GLY A 38 6.36 4.29 22.60
CA GLY A 38 6.36 2.85 22.88
C GLY A 38 4.97 2.19 22.89
N SER A 39 3.88 2.98 22.79
CA SER A 39 2.52 2.46 22.66
C SER A 39 2.07 2.45 21.21
N ILE A 40 1.26 1.46 20.82
CA ILE A 40 0.67 1.38 19.49
C ILE A 40 -0.78 1.87 19.57
N LEU A 41 -1.08 2.94 18.84
CA LEU A 41 -2.43 3.51 18.77
C LEU A 41 -2.97 3.37 17.35
N GLU A 42 -4.18 2.83 17.24
CA GLU A 42 -4.96 2.83 16.01
C GLU A 42 -5.75 4.15 15.91
N GLY A 43 -5.76 4.75 14.73
CA GLY A 43 -6.49 5.97 14.48
C GLY A 43 -6.59 6.29 12.99
N PRO A 44 -7.16 7.45 12.63
CA PRO A 44 -7.17 7.90 11.25
C PRO A 44 -5.73 8.10 10.74
N PRO A 45 -5.52 8.05 9.41
CA PRO A 45 -4.24 8.39 8.82
C PRO A 45 -3.82 9.81 9.21
N LYS A 46 -2.51 10.08 9.14
CA LYS A 46 -1.92 11.37 9.53
C LYS A 46 -2.44 12.56 8.72
N SER A 47 -3.05 12.31 7.57
CA SER A 47 -3.67 13.31 6.70
C SER A 47 -4.85 12.70 5.96
N ASP A 48 -5.75 13.54 5.47
CA ASP A 48 -6.92 13.13 4.68
C ASP A 48 -6.52 12.32 3.44
N ARG A 49 -5.34 12.60 2.86
CA ARG A 49 -4.78 11.84 1.73
C ARG A 49 -4.45 10.39 2.05
N GLY A 50 -4.28 10.07 3.32
CA GLY A 50 -4.13 8.67 3.75
C GLY A 50 -5.44 7.89 3.65
N LEU A 51 -6.59 8.59 3.66
CA LEU A 51 -7.91 8.03 3.36
C LEU A 51 -8.04 7.92 1.86
N ARG A 52 -8.09 6.70 1.34
CA ARG A 52 -8.15 6.47 -0.10
C ARG A 52 -8.78 5.12 -0.41
N THR A 53 -9.38 5.05 -1.58
CA THR A 53 -9.89 3.81 -2.15
C THR A 53 -9.02 3.42 -3.32
N VAL A 54 -8.57 2.16 -3.34
CA VAL A 54 -7.71 1.60 -4.37
C VAL A 54 -8.47 0.44 -5.02
N PRO A 55 -8.59 0.39 -6.36
CA PRO A 55 -9.15 -0.76 -7.03
C PRO A 55 -8.22 -1.97 -6.88
N ILE A 56 -8.79 -3.15 -6.68
CA ILE A 56 -8.10 -4.43 -6.66
C ILE A 56 -8.61 -5.28 -7.82
N ASP A 57 -7.71 -5.98 -8.49
CA ASP A 57 -8.11 -6.84 -9.60
C ASP A 57 -8.82 -8.11 -9.12
N ALA A 58 -9.49 -8.80 -10.03
CA ALA A 58 -10.27 -10.00 -9.72
C ALA A 58 -9.44 -11.13 -9.08
N THR A 59 -8.14 -11.21 -9.41
CA THR A 59 -7.22 -12.20 -8.83
C THR A 59 -6.99 -11.90 -7.36
N LEU A 60 -6.61 -10.66 -7.03
CA LEU A 60 -6.42 -10.25 -5.63
C LEU A 60 -7.72 -10.34 -4.83
N ALA A 61 -8.85 -9.94 -5.41
CA ALA A 61 -10.16 -10.12 -4.78
C ALA A 61 -10.50 -11.61 -4.54
N GLY A 62 -10.08 -12.51 -5.43
CA GLY A 62 -10.16 -13.96 -5.23
C GLY A 62 -9.34 -14.44 -4.05
N LEU A 63 -8.05 -14.08 -4.02
CA LEU A 63 -7.14 -14.46 -2.94
C LEU A 63 -7.63 -13.96 -1.57
N LEU A 64 -8.18 -12.74 -1.50
CA LEU A 64 -8.74 -12.21 -0.26
C LEU A 64 -10.02 -12.93 0.16
N ARG A 65 -10.84 -13.40 -0.79
CA ARG A 65 -12.02 -14.23 -0.47
C ARG A 65 -11.60 -15.59 0.09
N ASP A 66 -10.61 -16.24 -0.51
CA ASP A 66 -10.10 -17.52 -0.02
C ASP A 66 -9.49 -17.37 1.37
N TRP A 67 -8.71 -16.29 1.58
CA TRP A 67 -8.17 -15.94 2.89
C TRP A 67 -9.26 -15.66 3.93
N TRP A 68 -10.34 -14.96 3.58
CA TRP A 68 -11.46 -14.74 4.51
C TRP A 68 -12.05 -16.05 5.02
N ILE A 69 -12.26 -17.02 4.11
CA ILE A 69 -12.81 -18.34 4.47
C ILE A 69 -11.88 -19.05 5.46
N GLU A 70 -10.58 -19.09 5.20
CA GLU A 70 -9.61 -19.69 6.10
C GLU A 70 -9.53 -18.95 7.45
N GLN A 71 -9.50 -17.62 7.41
CA GLN A 71 -9.31 -16.80 8.60
C GLN A 71 -10.51 -16.93 9.54
N VAL A 72 -11.75 -16.96 9.03
CA VAL A 72 -12.97 -17.11 9.86
C VAL A 72 -12.90 -18.37 10.72
N ASP A 73 -12.42 -19.49 10.18
CA ASP A 73 -12.24 -20.72 10.93
C ASP A 73 -11.17 -20.59 12.02
N LEU A 74 -10.04 -19.93 11.72
CA LEU A 74 -8.98 -19.68 12.69
C LEU A 74 -9.47 -18.79 13.85
N LEU A 75 -10.25 -17.77 13.52
CA LEU A 75 -10.83 -16.82 14.46
C LEU A 75 -11.86 -17.46 15.37
N ALA A 76 -12.74 -18.29 14.82
CA ALA A 76 -13.72 -19.05 15.59
C ALA A 76 -13.03 -20.00 16.59
N ARG A 77 -11.96 -20.67 16.17
CA ARG A 77 -11.16 -21.55 17.06
C ARG A 77 -10.44 -20.78 18.16
N ALA A 78 -10.12 -19.50 17.93
CA ALA A 78 -9.44 -18.63 18.88
C ALA A 78 -10.40 -17.80 19.75
N ASP A 79 -11.72 -17.91 19.55
CA ASP A 79 -12.76 -17.11 20.23
C ASP A 79 -12.56 -15.59 20.07
N LEU A 80 -12.22 -15.14 18.86
CA LEU A 80 -11.95 -13.73 18.55
C LEU A 80 -13.07 -13.07 17.71
N GLY A 81 -13.53 -11.88 18.13
CA GLY A 81 -14.51 -11.03 17.43
C GLY A 81 -13.91 -10.09 16.36
N PRO A 82 -14.66 -9.13 15.75
CA PRO A 82 -14.46 -8.54 14.42
C PRO A 82 -13.03 -8.13 14.02
N GLN A 83 -12.69 -8.37 12.75
CA GLN A 83 -11.31 -8.72 12.40
C GLN A 83 -10.63 -7.91 11.30
N TYR A 84 -9.32 -7.91 11.43
CA TYR A 84 -8.36 -7.33 10.52
C TYR A 84 -8.15 -8.24 9.30
N VAL A 85 -8.00 -7.65 8.11
CA VAL A 85 -7.68 -8.39 6.89
C VAL A 85 -6.31 -9.05 7.00
N PHE A 86 -5.31 -8.31 7.48
CA PHE A 86 -3.94 -8.78 7.59
C PHE A 86 -3.54 -8.90 9.06
N THR A 87 -3.36 -10.14 9.51
CA THR A 87 -2.99 -10.47 10.90
C THR A 87 -1.64 -11.16 10.98
N ASN A 88 -1.03 -11.14 12.17
CA ASN A 88 0.13 -11.95 12.50
C ASN A 88 -0.28 -13.39 12.87
N SER A 89 0.69 -14.19 13.31
CA SER A 89 0.48 -15.61 13.67
C SER A 89 -0.47 -15.85 14.84
N VAL A 90 -0.81 -14.82 15.61
CA VAL A 90 -1.77 -14.89 16.73
C VAL A 90 -3.07 -14.16 16.42
N LEU A 91 -3.36 -13.93 15.13
CA LEU A 91 -4.58 -13.27 14.63
C LEU A 91 -4.74 -11.83 15.13
N ALA A 92 -3.65 -11.20 15.56
CA ALA A 92 -3.62 -9.80 15.95
C ALA A 92 -3.14 -8.92 14.79
N PRO A 93 -3.52 -7.63 14.73
CA PRO A 93 -3.00 -6.71 13.73
C PRO A 93 -1.50 -6.56 13.89
N TRP A 94 -0.79 -6.46 12.77
CA TRP A 94 0.64 -6.16 12.79
C TRP A 94 0.93 -4.80 13.42
N ASP A 95 2.01 -4.73 14.18
CA ASP A 95 2.66 -3.46 14.49
C ASP A 95 3.67 -3.08 13.38
N PRO A 96 4.06 -1.80 13.26
CA PRO A 96 4.95 -1.37 12.19
C PRO A 96 6.31 -2.05 12.13
N ASP A 97 6.90 -2.38 13.28
CA ASP A 97 8.22 -3.01 13.32
C ASP A 97 8.10 -4.53 13.15
N GLY A 98 7.03 -5.13 13.65
CA GLY A 98 6.68 -6.54 13.48
C GLY A 98 6.54 -6.92 12.01
N ILE A 99 5.71 -6.21 11.23
CA ILE A 99 5.55 -6.53 9.80
C ILE A 99 6.83 -6.29 9.01
N THR A 100 7.60 -5.25 9.36
CA THR A 100 8.87 -4.95 8.69
C THR A 100 9.90 -6.05 8.94
N ARG A 101 9.94 -6.59 10.17
CA ARG A 101 10.82 -7.70 10.54
C ARG A 101 10.40 -8.99 9.84
N PHE A 102 9.12 -9.34 9.92
CA PHE A 102 8.56 -10.52 9.26
C PHE A 102 8.85 -10.50 7.76
N TRP A 103 8.56 -9.38 7.09
CA TRP A 103 8.88 -9.21 5.67
C TRP A 103 10.37 -9.39 5.39
N ARG A 104 11.25 -8.84 6.23
CA ARG A 104 12.69 -8.99 6.04
C ARG A 104 13.10 -10.45 6.07
N GLU A 105 12.64 -11.19 7.07
CA GLU A 105 12.94 -12.61 7.24
C GLU A 105 12.45 -13.42 6.03
N ASP A 106 11.19 -13.20 5.62
CA ASP A 106 10.58 -13.90 4.48
C ASP A 106 11.26 -13.56 3.15
N ALA A 107 11.51 -12.28 2.88
CA ALA A 107 12.19 -11.85 1.65
C ALA A 107 13.65 -12.31 1.59
N THR A 108 14.36 -12.37 2.74
CA THR A 108 15.70 -12.97 2.80
C THR A 108 15.64 -14.47 2.51
N ARG A 109 14.69 -15.19 3.10
CA ARG A 109 14.50 -16.61 2.83
C ARG A 109 14.23 -16.87 1.34
N ALA A 110 13.35 -16.12 0.72
CA ALA A 110 13.04 -16.25 -0.71
C ALA A 110 14.27 -16.06 -1.63
N VAL A 111 15.22 -15.19 -1.24
CA VAL A 111 16.51 -15.03 -1.94
C VAL A 111 17.39 -16.27 -1.74
N THR A 112 17.51 -16.75 -0.50
CA THR A 112 18.33 -17.92 -0.17
C THR A 112 17.81 -19.19 -0.86
N GLU A 113 16.50 -19.33 -1.00
CA GLU A 113 15.83 -20.44 -1.69
C GLU A 113 15.80 -20.30 -3.22
N GLY A 114 16.31 -19.18 -3.76
CA GLY A 114 16.37 -18.94 -5.21
C GLY A 114 15.02 -18.62 -5.87
N LEU A 115 13.99 -18.29 -5.08
CA LEU A 115 12.67 -17.88 -5.58
C LEU A 115 12.71 -16.48 -6.20
N VAL A 116 13.60 -15.62 -5.70
CA VAL A 116 13.85 -14.27 -6.23
C VAL A 116 15.34 -13.99 -6.28
N SER A 117 15.76 -13.16 -7.24
CA SER A 117 17.18 -12.86 -7.46
C SER A 117 17.76 -11.83 -6.49
N ARG A 118 16.91 -11.06 -5.79
CA ARG A 118 17.35 -10.04 -4.84
C ARG A 118 16.32 -9.77 -3.76
N TYR A 119 16.84 -9.30 -2.64
CA TYR A 119 16.02 -8.82 -1.54
C TYR A 119 15.28 -7.54 -1.93
N MET A 120 13.99 -7.46 -1.59
CA MET A 120 13.14 -6.29 -1.75
C MET A 120 12.64 -5.87 -0.37
N ARG A 121 12.74 -4.60 0.02
CA ARG A 121 12.16 -4.10 1.28
C ARG A 121 10.64 -3.96 1.13
N LEU A 122 9.92 -3.95 2.25
CA LEU A 122 8.47 -3.74 2.24
C LEU A 122 8.08 -2.42 1.54
N HIS A 123 8.84 -1.34 1.77
CA HIS A 123 8.60 -0.05 1.10
C HIS A 123 8.92 -0.09 -0.40
N ASP A 124 9.82 -0.98 -0.83
CA ASP A 124 10.16 -1.13 -2.24
C ASP A 124 9.00 -1.72 -3.03
N ALA A 125 8.14 -2.55 -2.41
CA ALA A 125 6.91 -3.04 -3.05
C ALA A 125 5.97 -1.90 -3.46
N ARG A 126 5.85 -0.88 -2.60
CA ARG A 126 5.09 0.35 -2.91
C ARG A 126 5.73 1.15 -4.03
N HIS A 127 7.06 1.25 -4.04
CA HIS A 127 7.78 1.89 -5.15
C HIS A 127 7.60 1.14 -6.47
N TRP A 128 7.67 -0.18 -6.42
CA TRP A 128 7.45 -1.05 -7.57
C TRP A 128 6.03 -0.84 -8.13
N TYR A 129 5.00 -0.87 -7.28
CA TYR A 129 3.61 -0.63 -7.71
C TYR A 129 3.46 0.72 -8.44
N ALA A 130 4.04 1.79 -7.90
CA ALA A 130 4.04 3.10 -8.53
C ALA A 130 4.71 3.09 -9.92
N THR A 131 5.88 2.46 -10.03
CA THR A 131 6.59 2.30 -11.30
C THR A 131 5.74 1.53 -12.32
N GLN A 132 5.04 0.47 -11.90
CA GLN A 132 4.17 -0.31 -12.78
C GLN A 132 2.97 0.50 -13.28
N LEU A 133 2.33 1.28 -12.41
CA LEU A 133 1.22 2.15 -12.83
C LEU A 133 1.67 3.18 -13.86
N VAL A 134 2.82 3.82 -13.62
CA VAL A 134 3.40 4.78 -14.57
C VAL A 134 3.81 4.08 -15.87
N ALA A 135 4.38 2.87 -15.80
CA ALA A 135 4.69 2.02 -16.96
C ALA A 135 3.44 1.70 -17.80
N ALA A 136 2.31 1.46 -17.16
CA ALA A 136 1.02 1.24 -17.80
C ALA A 136 0.37 2.51 -18.37
N GLY A 137 1.02 3.67 -18.27
CA GLY A 137 0.49 4.94 -18.78
C GLY A 137 -0.53 5.61 -17.87
N THR A 138 -0.65 5.17 -16.61
CA THR A 138 -1.53 5.82 -15.62
C THR A 138 -1.04 7.24 -15.35
N ASP A 139 -1.96 8.20 -15.34
CA ASP A 139 -1.61 9.59 -15.07
C ASP A 139 -1.10 9.78 -13.63
N LEU A 140 -0.22 10.76 -13.44
CA LEU A 140 0.49 10.93 -12.17
C LEU A 140 -0.42 11.37 -11.01
N ASN A 141 -1.60 11.94 -11.29
CA ASN A 141 -2.54 12.29 -10.23
C ASN A 141 -3.19 11.01 -9.70
N THR A 142 -3.67 10.13 -10.60
CA THR A 142 -4.21 8.82 -10.22
C THR A 142 -3.18 7.98 -9.47
N VAL A 143 -1.91 7.96 -9.92
CA VAL A 143 -0.84 7.27 -9.18
C VAL A 143 -0.64 7.89 -7.80
N ALA A 144 -0.58 9.22 -7.69
CA ALA A 144 -0.44 9.90 -6.40
C ALA A 144 -1.61 9.62 -5.45
N ASP A 145 -2.84 9.58 -5.97
CA ASP A 145 -4.05 9.31 -5.20
C ASP A 145 -4.09 7.87 -4.69
N GLN A 146 -3.79 6.88 -5.52
CA GLN A 146 -3.73 5.47 -5.10
C GLN A 146 -2.62 5.21 -4.08
N LEU A 147 -1.52 5.95 -4.17
CA LEU A 147 -0.45 5.88 -3.18
C LEU A 147 -0.81 6.68 -1.92
N GLY A 148 -1.59 7.75 -2.01
CA GLY A 148 -1.83 8.69 -0.91
C GLY A 148 -0.63 9.65 -0.70
N HIS A 149 0.05 10.03 -1.78
CA HIS A 149 1.05 11.09 -1.75
C HIS A 149 0.39 12.46 -1.63
N SER A 150 0.96 13.35 -0.82
CA SER A 150 0.42 14.71 -0.64
C SER A 150 0.51 15.57 -1.90
N THR A 151 1.50 15.30 -2.77
CA THR A 151 1.66 16.02 -4.04
C THR A 151 2.01 15.06 -5.18
N PRO A 152 1.43 15.25 -6.38
CA PRO A 152 1.87 14.59 -7.61
C PRO A 152 3.32 14.90 -7.96
N ALA A 153 3.84 16.06 -7.50
CA ALA A 153 5.24 16.44 -7.67
C ALA A 153 6.22 15.41 -7.07
N PHE A 154 5.86 14.77 -5.95
CA PHE A 154 6.67 13.68 -5.39
C PHE A 154 6.64 12.45 -6.32
N THR A 155 5.46 12.08 -6.83
CA THR A 155 5.31 10.99 -7.80
C THR A 155 6.07 11.29 -9.11
N LEU A 156 5.99 12.52 -9.63
CA LEU A 156 6.72 12.98 -10.81
C LEU A 156 8.24 12.94 -10.58
N ALA A 157 8.71 13.43 -9.43
CA ALA A 157 10.14 13.45 -9.11
C ALA A 157 10.73 12.04 -8.99
N VAL A 158 9.93 11.06 -8.55
CA VAL A 158 10.40 9.68 -8.32
C VAL A 158 10.17 8.77 -9.54
N TYR A 159 9.07 8.95 -10.27
CA TYR A 159 8.65 8.02 -11.33
C TYR A 159 8.37 8.66 -12.70
N GLY A 160 8.41 9.99 -12.79
CA GLY A 160 8.03 10.77 -13.96
C GLY A 160 9.05 10.81 -15.09
N HIS A 161 10.03 9.91 -15.11
CA HIS A 161 11.03 9.88 -16.17
C HIS A 161 10.34 9.54 -17.50
N SER A 162 10.38 10.47 -18.46
CA SER A 162 9.96 10.22 -19.83
C SER A 162 10.98 9.32 -20.52
N ASP A 163 10.54 8.23 -21.11
CA ASP A 163 11.34 7.48 -22.08
C ASP A 163 10.91 7.85 -23.51
N ALA A 164 11.83 7.69 -24.47
CA ALA A 164 11.63 8.02 -25.89
C ALA A 164 10.37 7.39 -26.50
N ALA A 165 9.99 6.18 -26.08
CA ALA A 165 8.77 5.50 -26.51
C ALA A 165 7.51 6.26 -26.08
N ARG A 166 7.46 6.76 -24.84
CA ARG A 166 6.34 7.59 -24.37
C ARG A 166 6.28 8.93 -25.07
N ALA A 167 7.43 9.55 -25.32
CA ALA A 167 7.51 10.80 -26.08
C ALA A 167 7.00 10.61 -27.52
N ARG A 168 7.34 9.49 -28.16
CA ARG A 168 6.84 9.14 -29.49
C ARG A 168 5.34 8.90 -29.51
N ALA A 169 4.82 8.10 -28.57
CA ALA A 169 3.38 7.86 -28.43
C ALA A 169 2.59 9.15 -28.19
N ALA A 170 3.12 10.07 -27.39
CA ALA A 170 2.51 11.39 -27.18
C ALA A 170 2.48 12.23 -28.46
N ALA A 171 3.57 12.24 -29.24
CA ALA A 171 3.62 12.95 -30.51
C ALA A 171 2.61 12.38 -31.52
N ASP A 172 2.50 11.05 -31.61
CA ASP A 172 1.54 10.39 -32.51
C ASP A 172 0.08 10.66 -32.08
N ALA A 173 -0.21 10.66 -30.78
CA ALA A 173 -1.54 11.02 -30.25
C ALA A 173 -1.92 12.47 -30.56
N VAL A 174 -0.98 13.41 -30.41
CA VAL A 174 -1.18 14.82 -30.80
C VAL A 174 -1.43 14.94 -32.30
N GLY A 175 -0.65 14.22 -33.12
CA GLY A 175 -0.84 14.18 -34.57
C GLY A 175 -2.23 13.69 -34.96
N ALA A 176 -2.74 12.66 -34.30
CA ALA A 176 -4.08 12.13 -34.54
C ALA A 176 -5.21 13.12 -34.17
N VAL A 177 -5.04 13.95 -33.13
CA VAL A 177 -6.04 14.96 -32.76
C VAL A 177 -6.02 16.16 -33.72
N LEU A 178 -4.85 16.54 -34.21
CA LEU A 178 -4.69 17.72 -35.07
C LEU A 178 -5.02 17.43 -36.54
N TRP A 179 -4.76 16.20 -36.99
CA TRP A 179 -4.78 15.85 -38.41
C TRP A 179 -5.60 14.59 -38.73
N GLY A 180 -6.24 13.98 -37.73
CA GLY A 180 -7.11 12.81 -37.86
C GLY A 180 -8.58 13.15 -37.98
#